data_AF-X0RLA3-F1
#
_entry.id   AF-X0RLA3-F1
#
_cell.length_a   1.000
_cell.length_b   1.000
_cell.length_c   1.000
_cell.angle_alpha   90.00
_cell.angle_beta   90.00
_cell.angle_gamma   90.00
#
_symmetry.space_group_name_H-M   'P 1'
#
loop_
_entity.id
_entity.type
_entity.pdbx_description
1 polymer ?
#
loop_
_entity_poly.entity_id
_entity_poly.type
_entity_poly.pdbx_seq_one_letter_code
_entity_poly.pdbx_strand_id
1 'polypeptide(L)'
;MLAGALTVSACKQQSEPETGMEEGANTEESVPMSAEPAEPSDVVVDTEDASLNEVEGDTTASVNSGVMQMSYLCTPELKVEATYKEDANQVVVATDMGTVTLNQTNEGSNPEVFEVATAIDGGQGFTQWRVGHEARKTGVMRTAGTDESNVNTFECNEAS
;
A
#
# COMPACT_ATOMS: atom_id res chain seq x y z
N MET A 1 -13.86 41.33 -42.40
CA MET A 1 -12.66 40.62 -42.93
C MET A 1 -11.77 40.37 -41.73
N LEU A 2 -11.47 39.18 -41.20
CA LEU A 2 -11.59 37.74 -41.51
C LEU A 2 -12.12 37.07 -40.20
N ALA A 3 -13.14 36.21 -40.12
CA ALA A 3 -13.32 34.86 -40.67
C ALA A 3 -12.20 33.86 -40.31
N GLY A 4 -12.30 33.23 -39.13
CA GLY A 4 -11.64 31.97 -38.81
C GLY A 4 -12.70 30.88 -38.70
N ALA A 5 -12.77 29.99 -39.69
CA ALA A 5 -13.79 28.96 -39.83
C ALA A 5 -13.55 27.79 -38.86
N LEU A 6 -14.61 27.40 -38.16
CA LEU A 6 -14.73 26.14 -37.44
C LEU A 6 -14.97 25.02 -38.47
N THR A 7 -14.00 24.13 -38.66
CA THR A 7 -14.23 22.86 -39.35
C THR A 7 -14.54 21.79 -38.31
N VAL A 8 -15.83 21.64 -38.00
CA VAL A 8 -16.40 20.38 -37.51
C VAL A 8 -16.88 19.66 -38.75
N SER A 9 -16.29 18.52 -39.09
CA SER A 9 -16.91 17.60 -40.05
C SER A 9 -16.45 16.17 -39.83
N ALA A 10 -17.47 15.38 -39.51
CA ALA A 10 -17.69 14.01 -39.95
C ALA A 10 -16.71 12.94 -39.46
N CYS A 11 -17.17 12.28 -38.40
CA CYS A 11 -17.18 10.82 -38.26
C CYS A 11 -16.94 10.11 -39.59
N LYS A 12 -15.81 9.40 -39.70
CA LYS A 12 -15.69 8.28 -40.62
C LYS A 12 -15.23 7.05 -39.85
N GLN A 13 -16.14 6.08 -39.89
CA GLN A 13 -15.86 4.66 -39.98
C GLN A 13 -15.35 4.00 -38.69
N GLN A 14 -16.33 3.64 -37.87
CA GLN A 14 -16.46 2.31 -37.29
C GLN A 14 -15.50 1.29 -37.95
N SER A 15 -14.38 1.04 -37.28
CA SER A 15 -13.63 -0.20 -37.46
C SER A 15 -14.24 -1.18 -36.48
N GLU A 16 -15.15 -2.01 -36.99
CA GLU A 16 -15.50 -3.26 -36.34
C GLU A 16 -14.21 -4.07 -36.15
N PRO A 17 -13.88 -4.53 -34.93
CA PRO A 17 -12.99 -5.66 -34.82
C PRO A 17 -13.77 -6.88 -35.31
N GLU A 18 -13.54 -7.30 -36.56
CA GLU A 18 -13.79 -8.68 -36.97
C GLU A 18 -12.87 -9.57 -36.14
N THR A 19 -13.32 -9.92 -34.94
CA THR A 19 -12.72 -10.99 -34.17
C THR A 19 -13.16 -12.27 -34.85
N GLY A 20 -12.36 -12.72 -35.81
CA GLY A 20 -12.43 -14.09 -36.32
C GLY A 20 -12.32 -15.03 -35.14
N MET A 21 -13.45 -15.61 -34.73
CA MET A 21 -13.49 -16.76 -33.85
C MET A 21 -12.99 -17.95 -34.66
N GLU A 22 -11.68 -18.12 -34.67
CA GLU A 22 -11.06 -19.37 -35.10
C GLU A 22 -11.26 -20.38 -33.96
N GLU A 23 -12.29 -21.20 -34.12
CA GLU A 23 -12.46 -22.48 -33.44
C GLU A 23 -11.17 -23.30 -33.60
N GLY A 24 -10.30 -23.21 -32.60
CA GLY A 24 -9.16 -24.10 -32.40
C GLY A 24 -9.36 -24.88 -31.11
N ALA A 25 -10.36 -25.78 -31.10
CA ALA A 25 -10.55 -26.76 -30.04
C ALA A 25 -9.36 -27.72 -29.98
N ASN A 26 -8.26 -27.29 -29.35
CA ASN A 26 -7.21 -28.18 -28.89
C ASN A 26 -7.68 -28.80 -27.58
N THR A 27 -8.45 -29.87 -27.73
CA THR A 27 -8.71 -30.84 -26.67
C THR A 27 -7.40 -31.57 -26.41
N GLU A 28 -6.62 -31.09 -25.44
CA GLU A 28 -5.59 -31.91 -24.82
C GLU A 28 -6.01 -32.18 -23.37
N GLU A 29 -6.56 -33.38 -23.23
CA GLU A 29 -6.67 -34.25 -22.06
C GLU A 29 -6.25 -33.63 -20.71
N SER A 30 -7.26 -33.19 -19.93
CA SER A 30 -7.08 -32.96 -18.49
C SER A 30 -6.79 -34.29 -17.81
N VAL A 31 -5.53 -34.54 -17.46
CA VAL A 31 -5.17 -35.62 -16.55
C VAL A 31 -5.49 -35.13 -15.12
N PRO A 32 -6.48 -35.69 -14.40
CA PRO A 32 -6.58 -35.43 -12.98
C PRO A 32 -5.39 -36.12 -12.32
N MET A 33 -4.37 -35.35 -11.97
CA MET A 33 -3.37 -35.81 -11.00
C MET A 33 -4.10 -35.96 -9.67
N SER A 34 -4.58 -37.17 -9.42
CA SER A 34 -5.02 -37.59 -8.09
C SER A 34 -3.79 -37.61 -7.21
N ALA A 35 -3.46 -36.47 -6.62
CA ALA A 35 -2.54 -36.43 -5.50
C ALA A 35 -3.27 -37.02 -4.31
N GLU A 36 -3.03 -38.31 -4.06
CA GLU A 36 -3.43 -38.97 -2.83
C GLU A 36 -2.88 -38.13 -1.65
N PRO A 37 -3.72 -37.74 -0.67
CA PRO A 37 -3.24 -37.04 0.52
C PRO A 37 -2.19 -37.91 1.21
N ALA A 38 -1.00 -37.36 1.48
CA ALA A 38 -0.04 -38.01 2.35
C ALA A 38 -0.74 -38.29 3.70
N GLU A 39 -0.78 -39.56 4.10
CA GLU A 39 -1.32 -39.98 5.39
C GLU A 39 -0.66 -39.16 6.51
N PRO A 40 -1.44 -38.55 7.44
CA PRO A 40 -0.85 -37.90 8.58
C PRO A 40 -0.17 -38.98 9.44
N SER A 41 1.14 -38.82 9.67
CA SER A 41 1.81 -39.57 10.73
C SER A 41 1.12 -39.25 12.06
N ASP A 42 0.37 -40.21 12.57
CA ASP A 42 -0.22 -40.22 13.90
C ASP A 42 0.92 -40.28 14.92
N VAL A 43 1.41 -39.12 15.34
CA VAL A 43 2.29 -39.01 16.50
C VAL A 43 1.40 -39.12 17.72
N VAL A 44 1.30 -40.34 18.23
CA VAL A 44 0.86 -40.66 19.59
C VAL A 44 1.60 -39.76 20.58
N VAL A 45 0.91 -38.73 21.07
CA VAL A 45 1.34 -37.94 22.23
C VAL A 45 1.02 -38.79 23.46
N ASP A 46 1.98 -39.62 23.85
CA ASP A 46 1.98 -40.27 25.16
C ASP A 46 2.04 -39.14 26.21
N THR A 47 0.91 -38.94 26.88
CA THR A 47 0.71 -37.89 27.88
C THR A 47 1.30 -38.39 29.20
N GLU A 48 2.61 -38.31 29.37
CA GLU A 48 3.25 -38.65 30.66
C GLU A 48 4.71 -38.14 30.75
N ASP A 49 4.92 -36.82 30.61
CA ASP A 49 6.03 -36.18 31.35
C ASP A 49 5.71 -34.72 31.70
N ALA A 50 5.51 -34.52 33.00
CA ALA A 50 5.21 -33.25 33.64
C ALA A 50 6.49 -32.40 33.78
N SER A 51 7.03 -31.91 32.66
CA SER A 51 8.19 -31.01 32.68
C SER A 51 8.27 -30.08 31.46
N LEU A 52 7.16 -29.65 30.88
CA LEU A 52 7.19 -28.64 29.81
C LEU A 52 7.13 -27.24 30.41
N ASN A 53 8.32 -26.80 30.81
CA ASN A 53 8.74 -25.45 31.12
C ASN A 53 8.09 -24.44 30.15
N GLU A 54 7.58 -23.35 30.69
CA GLU A 54 7.08 -22.18 29.98
C GLU A 54 8.00 -21.84 28.81
N VAL A 55 7.52 -22.07 27.58
CA VAL A 55 8.05 -21.37 26.42
C VAL A 55 7.29 -20.07 26.34
N GLU A 56 7.80 -19.07 27.05
CA GLU A 56 7.79 -17.69 26.58
C GLU A 56 8.31 -17.74 25.14
N GLY A 57 7.38 -17.94 24.21
CA GLY A 57 7.61 -17.89 22.78
C GLY A 57 7.79 -16.44 22.40
N ASP A 58 8.96 -15.93 22.78
CA ASP A 58 9.67 -14.79 22.22
C ASP A 58 9.60 -14.89 20.70
N THR A 59 8.49 -14.43 20.12
CA THR A 59 8.42 -14.05 18.72
C THR A 59 9.08 -12.69 18.60
N THR A 60 10.38 -12.59 18.90
CA THR A 60 11.17 -11.47 18.38
C THR A 60 11.39 -11.76 16.91
N ALA A 61 10.40 -11.35 16.11
CA ALA A 61 10.55 -11.21 14.68
C ALA A 61 11.84 -10.44 14.42
N SER A 62 12.70 -11.02 13.58
CA SER A 62 14.05 -10.55 13.31
C SER A 62 14.11 -9.04 13.16
N VAL A 63 14.92 -8.41 14.01
CA VAL A 63 15.14 -6.97 14.06
C VAL A 63 15.63 -6.52 12.69
N ASN A 64 14.71 -5.99 11.89
CA ASN A 64 15.02 -5.34 10.63
C ASN A 64 15.63 -3.98 11.00
N SER A 65 16.94 -3.94 11.23
CA SER A 65 17.66 -2.77 11.78
C SER A 65 17.54 -1.49 10.91
N GLY A 66 16.93 -1.57 9.73
CA GLY A 66 16.62 -0.44 8.84
C GLY A 66 15.19 0.09 8.93
N VAL A 67 14.36 -0.44 9.84
CA VAL A 67 12.97 -0.01 10.02
C VAL A 67 12.81 0.81 11.29
N MET A 68 12.31 2.03 11.16
CA MET A 68 11.99 2.93 12.27
C MET A 68 10.47 3.14 12.33
N GLN A 69 9.86 2.93 13.50
CA GLN A 69 8.44 3.18 13.71
C GLN A 69 8.24 4.40 14.61
N MET A 70 7.29 5.26 14.25
CA MET A 70 6.91 6.44 15.01
C MET A 70 5.40 6.60 15.02
N SER A 71 4.86 7.08 16.14
CA SER A 71 3.46 7.41 16.30
C SER A 71 3.29 8.92 16.38
N TYR A 72 2.21 9.44 15.78
CA TYR A 72 1.89 10.86 15.79
C TYR A 72 0.43 11.10 16.16
N LEU A 73 0.21 12.23 16.82
CA LEU A 73 -1.10 12.82 17.06
C LEU A 73 -1.22 14.06 16.18
N CYS A 74 -2.24 14.09 15.33
CA CYS A 74 -2.46 15.18 14.40
C CYS A 74 -3.69 16.04 14.71
N THR A 75 -3.70 17.25 14.16
CA THR A 75 -4.82 18.19 14.18
C THR A 75 -5.23 18.55 12.75
N PRO A 76 -6.52 18.44 12.35
CA PRO A 76 -7.64 17.88 13.13
C PRO A 76 -7.39 16.42 13.56
N GLU A 77 -8.16 15.92 14.54
CA GLU A 77 -7.87 14.65 15.23
C GLU A 77 -7.65 13.50 14.24
N LEU A 78 -6.42 13.00 14.20
CA LEU A 78 -6.02 11.83 13.42
C LEU A 78 -4.82 11.17 14.12
N LYS A 79 -4.82 9.85 14.21
CA LYS A 79 -3.67 9.07 14.71
C LYS A 79 -2.92 8.50 13.52
N VAL A 80 -1.61 8.70 13.51
CA VAL A 80 -0.75 8.27 12.40
C VAL A 80 0.37 7.41 12.95
N GLU A 81 0.45 6.17 12.48
CA GLU A 81 1.58 5.27 12.72
C GLU A 81 2.42 5.20 11.46
N ALA A 82 3.61 5.80 11.49
CA ALA A 82 4.55 5.81 10.38
C ALA A 82 5.65 4.77 10.59
N THR A 83 5.87 3.92 9.60
CA THR A 83 6.93 2.92 9.56
C THR A 83 7.87 3.25 8.41
N TYR A 84 9.03 3.83 8.73
CA TYR A 84 10.06 4.22 7.78
C TYR A 84 10.92 3.02 7.40
N LYS A 85 11.13 2.83 6.10
CA LYS A 85 11.99 1.82 5.49
C LYS A 85 13.10 2.56 4.76
N GLU A 86 14.18 2.86 5.48
CA GLU A 86 15.27 3.70 4.98
C GLU A 86 15.91 3.10 3.70
N ASP A 87 16.13 1.77 3.68
CA ASP A 87 16.73 1.07 2.53
C ASP A 87 15.88 1.17 1.25
N ALA A 88 14.59 1.44 1.38
CA ALA A 88 13.65 1.55 0.27
C ALA A 88 13.22 2.99 -0.03
N ASN A 89 13.68 3.98 0.75
CA ASN A 89 13.18 5.36 0.73
C ASN A 89 11.64 5.42 0.76
N GLN A 90 11.05 4.57 1.62
CA GLN A 90 9.60 4.41 1.74
C GLN A 90 9.15 4.63 3.17
N VAL A 91 7.89 5.03 3.32
CA VAL A 91 7.21 5.06 4.59
C VAL A 91 5.84 4.40 4.43
N VAL A 92 5.50 3.51 5.35
CA VAL A 92 4.16 2.97 5.46
C VAL A 92 3.44 3.79 6.51
N VAL A 93 2.35 4.43 6.13
CA VAL A 93 1.53 5.23 7.04
C VAL A 93 0.22 4.51 7.27
N ALA A 94 -0.05 4.16 8.52
CA ALA A 94 -1.32 3.61 8.98
C ALA A 94 -2.08 4.64 9.80
N THR A 95 -3.38 4.71 9.56
CA THR A 95 -4.34 5.57 10.25
C THR A 95 -5.62 4.78 10.48
N ASP A 96 -6.55 5.35 11.25
CA ASP A 96 -7.92 4.85 11.37
C ASP A 96 -8.72 4.90 10.06
N MET A 97 -8.30 5.70 9.08
CA MET A 97 -8.91 5.75 7.74
C MET A 97 -8.40 4.66 6.79
N GLY A 98 -7.21 4.11 7.05
CA GLY A 98 -6.54 3.15 6.18
C GLY A 98 -5.03 3.19 6.26
N THR A 99 -4.38 2.36 5.45
CA THR A 99 -2.92 2.20 5.40
C THR A 99 -2.43 2.34 3.98
N VAL A 100 -1.39 3.16 3.79
CA VAL A 100 -0.79 3.40 2.48
C VAL A 100 0.73 3.39 2.55
N THR A 101 1.38 2.89 1.49
CA THR A 101 2.84 2.98 1.34
C THR A 101 3.17 4.17 0.45
N LEU A 102 3.97 5.09 0.96
CA LEU A 102 4.43 6.28 0.26
C LEU A 102 5.91 6.14 -0.11
N ASN A 103 6.30 6.72 -1.23
CA ASN A 103 7.69 6.75 -1.69
C ASN A 103 8.25 8.17 -1.54
N GLN A 104 9.52 8.31 -1.16
CA GLN A 104 10.16 9.61 -1.09
C GLN A 104 10.24 10.23 -2.50
N THR A 105 9.78 11.47 -2.63
CA THR A 105 9.73 12.18 -3.91
C THR A 105 10.74 13.32 -4.02
N ASN A 106 11.40 13.69 -2.93
CA ASN A 106 12.41 14.73 -2.91
C ASN A 106 13.78 14.21 -2.46
N GLU A 107 14.86 14.78 -3.01
CA GLU A 107 16.24 14.50 -2.60
C GLU A 107 16.65 15.29 -1.34
N GLY A 108 15.69 15.90 -0.64
CA GLY A 108 15.92 16.76 0.52
C GLY A 108 15.52 16.10 1.83
N SER A 109 16.29 16.35 2.88
CA SER A 109 16.03 15.83 4.23
C SER A 109 15.25 16.81 5.12
N ASN A 110 14.91 18.01 4.61
CA ASN A 110 14.16 19.01 5.39
C ASN A 110 13.23 19.87 4.52
N PRO A 111 11.93 19.57 4.47
CA PRO A 111 11.32 18.32 4.94
C PRO A 111 11.69 17.14 4.03
N GLU A 112 11.68 15.92 4.57
CA GLU A 112 11.52 14.72 3.75
C GLU A 112 10.07 14.65 3.29
N VAL A 113 9.84 14.37 2.01
CA VAL A 113 8.51 14.35 1.38
C VAL A 113 8.28 12.98 0.76
N PHE A 114 7.24 12.31 1.22
CA PHE A 114 6.77 11.04 0.70
C PHE A 114 5.40 11.22 0.07
N GLU A 115 5.13 10.59 -1.07
CA GLU A 115 3.87 10.72 -1.79
C GLU A 115 3.47 9.43 -2.51
N VAL A 116 2.17 9.28 -2.74
CA VAL A 116 1.57 8.27 -3.61
C VAL A 116 0.27 8.80 -4.23
N ALA A 117 0.01 8.44 -5.49
CA ALA A 117 -1.23 8.77 -6.22
C ALA A 117 -2.38 7.82 -5.83
N THR A 118 -2.63 7.70 -4.53
CA THR A 118 -3.74 6.93 -3.95
C THR A 118 -4.17 7.61 -2.65
N ALA A 119 -5.47 7.69 -2.41
CA ALA A 119 -6.01 8.20 -1.15
C ALA A 119 -5.68 7.25 0.02
N ILE A 120 -5.74 7.74 1.25
CA ILE A 120 -5.36 6.96 2.45
C ILE A 120 -6.27 5.73 2.68
N ASP A 121 -7.50 5.78 2.16
CA ASP A 121 -8.47 4.67 2.15
C ASP A 121 -8.23 3.64 1.03
N GLY A 122 -7.24 3.87 0.15
CA GLY A 122 -6.95 3.03 -1.02
C GLY A 122 -7.69 3.42 -2.30
N GLY A 123 -8.57 4.43 -2.26
CA GLY A 123 -9.28 4.97 -3.41
C GLY A 123 -8.46 5.89 -4.31
N GLN A 124 -9.14 6.47 -5.31
CA GLN A 124 -8.55 7.47 -6.19
C GLN A 124 -8.29 8.77 -5.42
N GLY A 125 -7.11 9.35 -5.63
CA GLY A 125 -6.70 10.59 -4.98
C GLY A 125 -5.18 10.62 -4.76
N PHE A 126 -4.74 11.30 -3.72
CA PHE A 126 -3.35 11.26 -3.30
C PHE A 126 -3.19 11.29 -1.79
N THR A 127 -2.05 10.79 -1.33
CA THR A 127 -1.59 10.94 0.04
C THR A 127 -0.15 11.41 0.02
N GLN A 128 0.15 12.42 0.83
CA GLN A 128 1.46 12.99 0.99
C GLN A 128 1.79 13.07 2.48
N TRP A 129 2.99 12.65 2.84
CA TRP A 129 3.54 12.72 4.18
C TRP A 129 4.83 13.55 4.15
N ARG A 130 4.83 14.69 4.83
CA ARG A 130 6.02 15.54 4.98
C ARG A 130 6.48 15.44 6.41
N VAL A 131 7.77 15.21 6.63
CA VAL A 131 8.31 15.11 7.99
C VAL A 131 9.53 16.01 8.16
N GLY A 132 9.63 16.63 9.34
CA GLY A 132 10.75 17.48 9.72
C GLY A 132 12.05 16.69 9.90
N HIS A 133 13.19 17.38 9.77
CA HIS A 133 14.52 16.76 9.85
C HIS A 133 14.89 16.18 11.25
N GLU A 134 16.00 15.42 11.27
CA GLU A 134 16.67 14.78 12.42
C GLU A 134 15.88 13.66 13.08
N ALA A 135 14.90 14.03 13.90
CA ALA A 135 14.19 13.12 14.78
C ALA A 135 12.76 12.89 14.33
N ARG A 136 12.37 13.46 13.17
CA ARG A 136 11.05 13.26 12.56
C ARG A 136 9.89 13.61 13.50
N LYS A 137 10.11 14.46 14.50
CA LYS A 137 9.14 14.73 15.58
C LYS A 137 7.87 15.45 15.14
N THR A 138 7.91 16.09 13.98
CA THR A 138 6.79 16.83 13.43
C THR A 138 6.58 16.41 11.98
N GLY A 139 5.32 16.40 11.57
CA GLY A 139 4.96 16.08 10.21
C GLY A 139 3.68 16.75 9.77
N VAL A 140 3.43 16.73 8.47
CA VAL A 140 2.20 17.19 7.85
C VAL A 140 1.71 16.11 6.91
N MET A 141 0.52 15.58 7.19
CA MET A 141 -0.18 14.70 6.27
C MET A 141 -1.11 15.53 5.40
N ARG A 142 -1.11 15.26 4.10
CA ARG A 142 -2.08 15.81 3.16
C ARG A 142 -2.72 14.67 2.41
N THR A 143 -4.04 14.66 2.35
CA THR A 143 -4.79 13.65 1.60
C THR A 143 -5.95 14.29 0.88
N ALA A 144 -6.23 13.81 -0.33
CA ALA A 144 -7.42 14.17 -1.09
C ALA A 144 -7.95 12.91 -1.77
N GLY A 145 -9.27 12.86 -1.96
CA GLY A 145 -9.92 11.87 -2.82
C GLY A 145 -9.87 12.29 -4.29
N THR A 146 -10.88 11.93 -5.07
CA THR A 146 -10.98 12.28 -6.50
C THR A 146 -10.97 13.80 -6.76
N ASP A 147 -11.55 14.59 -5.86
CA ASP A 147 -11.54 16.06 -5.94
C ASP A 147 -10.28 16.64 -5.30
N GLU A 148 -9.22 16.83 -6.09
CA GLU A 148 -7.94 17.41 -5.63
C GLU A 148 -8.05 18.85 -5.11
N SER A 149 -9.19 19.52 -5.33
CA SER A 149 -9.49 20.83 -4.75
C SER A 149 -9.86 20.77 -3.27
N ASN A 150 -10.18 19.57 -2.74
CA ASN A 150 -10.57 19.36 -1.35
C ASN A 150 -9.50 18.55 -0.60
N VAL A 151 -8.37 19.22 -0.34
CA VAL A 151 -7.23 18.61 0.37
C VAL A 151 -7.42 18.75 1.88
N ASN A 152 -7.50 17.62 2.57
CA ASN A 152 -7.39 17.57 4.02
C ASN A 152 -5.92 17.68 4.41
N THR A 153 -5.61 18.56 5.34
CA THR A 153 -4.26 18.75 5.87
C THR A 153 -4.29 18.53 7.37
N PHE A 154 -3.39 17.68 7.85
CA PHE A 154 -3.24 17.32 9.26
C PHE A 154 -1.84 17.69 9.73
N GLU A 155 -1.75 18.54 10.74
CA GLU A 155 -0.48 18.88 11.40
C GLU A 155 -0.22 17.90 12.52
N CYS A 156 0.89 17.16 12.45
CA CYS A 156 1.19 16.01 13.29
C CYS A 156 2.41 16.27 14.17
N ASN A 157 2.32 15.86 15.44
CA ASN A 157 3.46 15.85 16.36
C ASN A 157 3.64 14.43 16.91
N GLU A 158 4.88 14.04 17.17
CA GLU A 158 5.23 12.77 17.80
C GLU A 158 4.39 12.57 19.07
N ALA A 159 3.72 11.41 19.15
CA ALA A 159 2.94 11.03 20.31
C ALA A 159 3.92 10.79 21.48
N SER A 160 3.83 11.64 22.52
CA SER A 160 4.65 11.54 23.74
C SER A 160 4.08 10.57 24.76
#